data_AF-A0A968LCX9-F1
#
_entry.id   AF-A0A968LCX9-F1
#
_cell.length_a   1.000
_cell.length_b   1.000
_cell.length_c   1.000
_cell.angle_alpha   90.00
_cell.angle_beta   90.00
_cell.angle_gamma   90.00
#
_symmetry.space_group_name_H-M   'P 1'
#
loop_
_entity.id
_entity.type
_entity.pdbx_description
1 polymer ?
#
loop_
_entity_poly.entity_id
_entity_poly.type
_entity_poly.pdbx_seq_one_letter_code
_entity_poly.pdbx_strand_id
1 'polypeptide(L)' 'PSCAACLGGPKDTFGRMNEPEVCVSTTNRNFPGRMGDKRSQVYLASPYTAAASAVTGYVTDPREVM' A
#
# COMPACT_ATOMS: atom_id res chain seq x y z
N PRO A 1 -7.18 -3.61 -15.44
CA PRO A 1 -6.00 -3.92 -14.59
C PRO A 1 -4.70 -3.38 -15.19
N SER A 2 -4.01 -2.52 -14.46
CA SER A 2 -2.69 -1.96 -14.81
C SER A 2 -1.89 -1.78 -13.53
N CYS A 3 -0.60 -1.48 -13.63
CA CYS A 3 0.23 -1.30 -12.44
C CYS A 3 -0.13 -0.06 -11.60
N ALA A 4 -0.67 1.01 -12.19
CA ALA A 4 -1.17 2.22 -11.49
C ALA A 4 -0.30 2.65 -10.28
N ALA A 5 -0.90 2.75 -9.09
CA ALA A 5 -0.24 3.11 -7.82
C ALA A 5 1.05 2.33 -7.54
N CYS A 6 1.14 1.05 -7.95
CA CYS A 6 2.32 0.22 -7.73
C CYS A 6 3.60 0.80 -8.36
N LEU A 7 3.47 1.60 -9.42
CA LEU A 7 4.60 2.30 -10.07
C LEU A 7 4.85 3.71 -9.55
N GLY A 8 3.93 4.30 -8.79
CA GLY A 8 4.06 5.67 -8.28
C GLY A 8 4.11 6.74 -9.37
N GLY A 9 3.34 6.56 -10.46
CA GLY A 9 3.31 7.40 -11.66
C GLY A 9 2.98 8.89 -11.46
N PRO A 10 2.52 9.59 -12.52
CA PRO A 10 2.11 11.00 -12.44
C PRO A 10 1.09 11.27 -11.31
N LYS A 11 0.97 12.53 -10.87
CA LYS A 11 0.16 12.90 -9.67
C LYS A 11 -1.32 12.49 -9.74
N ASP A 12 -1.86 12.37 -10.94
CA ASP A 12 -3.23 11.93 -11.25
C ASP A 12 -3.38 10.40 -11.33
N THR A 13 -2.31 9.64 -11.10
CA THR A 13 -2.36 8.17 -11.05
C THR A 13 -3.25 7.73 -9.89
N PHE A 14 -4.29 6.95 -10.20
CA PHE A 14 -5.20 6.40 -9.20
C PHE A 14 -4.45 5.59 -8.13
N GLY A 15 -4.73 5.91 -6.85
CA GLY A 15 -4.11 5.27 -5.69
C GLY A 15 -2.65 5.65 -5.44
N ARG A 16 -2.08 6.62 -6.19
CA ARG A 16 -0.77 7.20 -5.85
C ARG A 16 -0.88 7.90 -4.50
N MET A 17 0.09 7.64 -3.62
CA MET A 17 0.20 8.38 -2.37
C MET A 17 0.71 9.78 -2.67
N ASN A 18 -0.19 10.76 -2.69
CA ASN A 18 0.14 12.15 -2.97
C ASN A 18 0.73 12.86 -1.75
N GLU A 19 0.53 12.30 -0.57
CA GLU A 19 0.95 12.81 0.73
C GLU A 19 1.67 11.73 1.56
N PRO A 20 2.28 12.08 2.71
CA PRO A 20 2.94 11.12 3.61
C PRO A 20 1.95 10.15 4.28
N GLU A 21 1.47 9.18 3.52
CA GLU A 21 0.52 8.16 3.95
C GLU A 21 1.21 6.82 4.30
N VAL A 22 0.49 5.97 5.02
CA VAL A 22 0.88 4.59 5.30
C VAL A 22 0.05 3.67 4.41
N CYS A 23 0.70 2.79 3.65
CA CYS A 23 0.06 1.86 2.74
C CYS A 23 0.52 0.42 3.01
N VAL A 24 -0.44 -0.50 3.14
CA VAL A 24 -0.19 -1.94 3.10
C VAL A 24 -0.47 -2.42 1.69
N SER A 25 0.51 -3.06 1.05
CA SER A 25 0.44 -3.41 -0.37
C SER A 25 0.91 -4.84 -0.62
N THR A 26 0.27 -5.51 -1.57
CA THR A 26 0.65 -6.86 -2.04
C THR A 26 1.66 -6.81 -3.18
N THR A 27 2.28 -5.66 -3.43
CA THR A 27 3.42 -5.53 -4.35
C THR A 27 4.68 -6.18 -3.76
N ASN A 28 5.77 -6.20 -4.53
CA ASN A 28 7.05 -6.77 -4.13
C ASN A 28 8.14 -5.73 -3.82
N ARG A 29 7.82 -4.43 -3.89
CA ARG A 29 8.79 -3.33 -3.72
C ARG A 29 8.23 -2.21 -2.85
N ASN A 30 9.03 -1.71 -1.92
CA ASN A 30 8.65 -0.66 -0.96
C ASN A 30 9.74 0.40 -0.70
N PHE A 31 10.68 0.60 -1.62
CA PHE A 31 11.68 1.66 -1.45
C PHE A 31 11.03 3.06 -1.36
N PRO A 32 11.68 4.06 -0.73
CA PRO A 32 11.10 5.39 -0.58
C PRO A 32 10.63 6.02 -1.90
N GLY A 33 9.39 6.51 -1.94
CA GLY A 33 8.78 7.10 -3.14
C GLY A 33 8.26 6.09 -4.17
N ARG A 34 8.31 4.78 -3.88
CA ARG A 34 7.91 3.73 -4.81
C ARG A 34 6.50 3.88 -5.36
N MET A 35 5.56 4.33 -4.53
CA MET A 35 4.14 4.46 -4.85
C MET A 35 3.64 5.92 -4.81
N GLY A 36 4.55 6.90 -4.73
CA GLY A 36 4.18 8.31 -4.64
C GLY A 36 5.17 9.19 -3.87
N ASP A 37 4.71 9.84 -2.81
CA ASP A 37 5.52 10.70 -1.93
C ASP A 37 6.65 9.87 -1.29
N LYS A 38 7.84 10.49 -1.18
CA LYS A 38 9.05 9.84 -0.65
C LYS A 38 8.98 9.58 0.86
N ARG A 39 8.09 10.28 1.57
CA ARG A 39 7.85 10.14 3.00
C ARG A 39 6.75 9.12 3.30
N SER A 40 6.02 8.65 2.29
CA SER A 40 5.04 7.58 2.48
C SER A 40 5.72 6.28 2.88
N GLN A 41 5.06 5.51 3.74
CA GLN A 41 5.56 4.24 4.24
C GLN A 41 4.78 3.09 3.60
N VAL A 42 5.48 2.20 2.89
CA VAL A 42 4.88 1.05 2.21
C VAL A 42 5.29 -0.24 2.91
N TYR A 43 4.31 -0.98 3.41
CA TYR A 43 4.48 -2.29 4.03
C TYR A 43 4.06 -3.37 3.06
N LEU A 44 4.97 -4.31 2.79
CA LEU A 44 4.68 -5.45 1.92
C LEU A 44 4.00 -6.54 2.72
N ALA A 45 2.88 -7.04 2.22
CA ALA A 45 2.07 -8.02 2.92
C ALA A 45 1.43 -9.02 1.97
N SER A 46 1.03 -10.18 2.52
CA SER A 46 0.22 -11.14 1.78
C SER A 46 -1.18 -10.57 1.48
N PRO A 47 -1.93 -11.11 0.50
CA PRO A 47 -3.31 -10.70 0.26
C PRO A 47 -4.21 -10.83 1.50
N TYR A 48 -4.01 -11.87 2.31
CA TYR A 48 -4.75 -12.06 3.57
C TYR A 48 -4.48 -10.92 4.57
N THR A 49 -3.21 -10.61 4.81
CA THR A 49 -2.82 -9.53 5.73
C THR A 49 -3.30 -8.16 5.22
N ALA A 50 -3.22 -7.91 3.90
CA ALA A 50 -3.71 -6.68 3.30
C ALA A 50 -5.23 -6.54 3.45
N ALA A 51 -5.98 -7.62 3.22
CA ALA A 51 -7.43 -7.64 3.41
C ALA A 51 -7.81 -7.43 4.88
N ALA A 52 -7.16 -8.14 5.82
CA ALA A 52 -7.39 -7.94 7.25
C ALA A 52 -7.13 -6.50 7.68
N SER A 53 -6.00 -5.93 7.25
CA SER A 53 -5.64 -4.54 7.57
C SER A 53 -6.59 -3.52 6.95
N ALA A 54 -7.16 -3.82 5.77
CA ALA A 54 -8.17 -2.98 5.14
C ALA A 54 -9.50 -2.99 5.90
N VAL A 55 -9.85 -4.10 6.57
CA VAL A 55 -11.06 -4.22 7.40
C VAL A 55 -10.89 -3.47 8.73
N THR A 56 -9.73 -3.58 9.37
CA THR A 56 -9.48 -3.00 10.70
C THR A 56 -8.97 -1.56 10.67
N GLY A 57 -8.38 -1.12 9.55
CA GLY A 57 -7.82 0.22 9.39
C GLY A 57 -6.41 0.41 9.97
N TYR A 58 -5.76 -0.67 10.39
CA TYR A 58 -4.36 -0.68 10.85
C TYR A 58 -3.68 -2.00 10.47
N VAL A 59 -2.36 -2.11 10.63
CA VAL A 59 -1.64 -3.35 10.32
C VAL A 59 -2.11 -4.47 11.26
N THR A 60 -2.77 -5.49 10.70
CA THR A 60 -3.42 -6.55 11.48
C THR A 60 -2.97 -7.93 11.05
N ASP A 61 -2.80 -8.82 12.03
CA ASP A 61 -2.60 -10.25 11.77
C ASP A 61 -3.89 -10.86 11.21
N PRO A 62 -3.86 -11.51 10.03
CA PRO A 62 -5.07 -12.04 9.42
C PRO A 62 -5.84 -13.03 10.29
N ARG A 63 -5.19 -13.70 11.24
CA ARG A 63 -5.81 -14.68 12.15
C ARG A 63 -6.73 -14.06 13.21
N GLU A 64 -6.69 -12.73 13.38
CA GLU A 64 -7.56 -12.01 14.31
C GLU A 64 -8.91 -11.65 13.67
N VAL A 65 -9.03 -11.76 12.34
CA VAL A 65 -10.18 -11.28 11.55
C VAL A 65 -10.80 -12.38 10.67
N MET A 66 -10.01 -13.40 10.30
CA MET A 66 -10.40 -14.51 9.42
C MET A 66 -10.23 -15.87 10.10
#